data_AF-A0A3B0TDN5-F1
#
_entry.id   AF-A0A3B0TDN5-F1
#
_cell.length_a   1.000
_cell.length_b   1.000
_cell.length_c   1.000
_cell.angle_alpha   90.00
_cell.angle_beta   90.00
_cell.angle_gamma   90.00
#
_symmetry.space_group_name_H-M   'P 1'
#
loop_
_entity.id
_entity.type
_entity.pdbx_description
1 polymer ?
#
loop_
_entity_poly.entity_id
_entity_poly.type
_entity_poly.pdbx_seq_one_letter_code
_entity_poly.pdbx_strand_id
1 'polypeptide(L)'
;MPEDFYTVSQLNNFIKDVVNAGFPQNIWVCGEIQGFNRNRSKSHIFFELVEKNTQSKLIEAKIGLVIFARNKVQINKLLKTSDNAFELKDDIEVKFSCRVDFYAPHGAMRLIVESIDPTYTLGKLALEKQKLIAKLTNEG
;
A
#
# COMPACT_ATOMS: atom_id res chain seq x y z
N MET A 1 -1.09 -10.28 -37.56
CA MET A 1 0.06 -11.20 -37.56
C MET A 1 0.89 -10.84 -36.34
N PRO A 2 1.20 -11.76 -35.40
CA PRO A 2 2.12 -11.40 -34.35
C PRO A 2 3.50 -11.13 -34.97
N GLU A 3 4.20 -10.10 -34.50
CA GLU A 3 5.65 -10.01 -34.74
C GLU A 3 6.30 -11.28 -34.16
N ASP A 4 7.30 -11.85 -34.86
CA ASP A 4 8.00 -13.08 -34.40
C ASP A 4 8.69 -12.91 -33.04
N PHE A 5 8.79 -11.67 -32.53
CA PHE A 5 9.30 -11.32 -31.22
C PHE A 5 8.75 -9.94 -30.77
N TYR A 6 8.79 -9.69 -29.47
CA TYR A 6 8.59 -8.35 -28.89
C TYR A 6 9.93 -7.81 -28.38
N THR A 7 10.21 -6.52 -28.62
CA THR A 7 11.20 -5.79 -27.80
C THR A 7 10.68 -5.66 -26.37
N VAL A 8 11.60 -5.49 -25.39
CA VAL A 8 11.24 -5.33 -23.97
C VAL A 8 10.25 -4.20 -23.74
N SER A 9 10.40 -3.09 -24.47
CA SER A 9 9.47 -1.94 -24.37
C SER A 9 8.09 -2.27 -24.92
N GLN A 10 7.99 -2.97 -26.06
CA GLN A 10 6.70 -3.41 -26.59
C GLN A 10 6.00 -4.38 -25.64
N LEU A 11 6.72 -5.38 -25.10
CA LEU A 11 6.18 -6.31 -24.10
C LEU A 11 5.69 -5.56 -22.86
N ASN A 12 6.51 -4.66 -22.30
CA ASN A 12 6.15 -3.94 -21.08
C ASN A 12 4.97 -2.97 -21.27
N ASN A 13 4.87 -2.34 -22.44
CA ASN A 13 3.71 -1.51 -22.78
C ASN A 13 2.46 -2.37 -22.96
N PHE A 14 2.56 -3.52 -23.61
CA PHE A 14 1.44 -4.44 -23.75
C PHE A 14 0.93 -4.94 -22.38
N ILE A 15 1.84 -5.35 -21.48
CA ILE A 15 1.47 -5.73 -20.10
C ILE A 15 0.77 -4.56 -19.40
N LYS A 16 1.29 -3.34 -19.54
CA LYS A 16 0.66 -2.14 -18.96
C LYS A 16 -0.76 -1.94 -19.48
N ASP A 17 -1.00 -2.11 -20.77
CA ASP A 17 -2.32 -1.97 -21.38
C ASP A 17 -3.29 -3.03 -20.87
N VAL A 18 -2.85 -4.28 -20.76
CA VAL A 18 -3.64 -5.39 -20.18
C VAL A 18 -3.99 -5.08 -18.72
N VAL A 19 -3.03 -4.61 -17.92
CA VAL A 19 -3.26 -4.25 -16.51
C VAL A 19 -4.26 -3.09 -16.40
N ASN A 20 -4.11 -2.04 -17.20
CA ASN A 20 -5.02 -0.90 -17.21
C ASN A 20 -6.45 -1.32 -17.63
N ALA A 21 -6.57 -2.22 -18.61
CA ALA A 21 -7.86 -2.75 -19.04
C ALA A 21 -8.50 -3.64 -17.97
N GLY A 22 -7.70 -4.43 -17.24
CA GLY A 22 -8.18 -5.30 -16.16
C GLY A 22 -8.58 -4.55 -14.89
N PHE A 23 -8.02 -3.36 -14.66
CA PHE A 23 -8.29 -2.52 -13.48
C PHE A 23 -8.68 -1.09 -13.87
N PRO A 24 -9.88 -0.90 -14.46
CA PRO A 24 -10.32 0.43 -14.94
C PRO A 24 -10.65 1.41 -13.81
N GLN A 25 -10.79 0.91 -12.58
CA GLN A 25 -11.14 1.70 -11.39
C GLN A 25 -10.17 1.39 -10.25
N ASN A 26 -10.13 2.27 -9.26
CA ASN A 26 -9.37 2.03 -8.04
C ASN A 26 -9.93 0.82 -7.29
N ILE A 27 -9.03 0.06 -6.69
CA ILE A 27 -9.34 -1.07 -5.82
C ILE A 27 -9.04 -0.73 -4.38
N TRP A 28 -9.72 -1.38 -3.45
CA TRP A 28 -9.37 -1.32 -2.03
C TRP A 28 -8.50 -2.52 -1.67
N VAL A 29 -7.35 -2.25 -1.05
CA VAL A 29 -6.41 -3.28 -0.61
C VAL A 29 -6.05 -3.05 0.85
N CYS A 30 -5.96 -4.14 1.61
CA CYS A 30 -5.55 -4.11 3.01
C CYS A 30 -4.20 -4.78 3.20
N GLY A 31 -3.46 -4.35 4.22
CA GLY A 31 -2.24 -5.01 4.64
C GLY A 31 -1.43 -4.13 5.58
N GLU A 32 -0.27 -4.63 6.00
CA GLU A 32 0.62 -3.93 6.91
C GLU A 32 1.68 -3.13 6.14
N ILE A 33 1.93 -1.90 6.58
CA ILE A 33 2.96 -1.04 5.98
C ILE A 33 4.36 -1.55 6.36
N GLN A 34 5.23 -1.68 5.36
CA GLN A 34 6.65 -2.00 5.55
C GLN A 34 7.56 -1.09 4.74
N GLY A 35 8.64 -0.61 5.36
CA GLY A 35 9.66 0.22 4.72
C GLY A 35 9.20 1.63 4.37
N PHE A 36 8.21 2.16 5.10
CA PHE A 36 7.67 3.49 4.93
C PHE A 36 8.73 4.57 5.11
N ASN A 37 8.78 5.49 4.13
CA ASN A 37 9.49 6.76 4.28
C ASN A 37 10.99 6.64 4.65
N ARG A 38 11.66 5.55 4.23
CA ARG A 38 13.12 5.32 4.41
C ARG A 38 13.98 6.41 3.76
N ASN A 39 13.43 7.20 2.83
CA ASN A 39 14.07 8.36 2.22
C ASN A 39 13.20 9.61 2.40
N ARG A 40 13.21 10.19 3.61
CA ARG A 40 12.43 11.39 3.99
C ARG A 40 12.66 12.61 3.10
N SER A 41 13.78 12.65 2.37
CA SER A 41 14.16 13.73 1.45
C SER A 41 13.44 13.69 0.09
N LYS A 42 12.75 12.59 -0.25
CA LYS A 42 12.06 12.45 -1.54
C LYS A 42 10.65 13.02 -1.50
N SER A 43 10.23 13.60 -2.64
CA SER A 43 8.87 14.11 -2.83
C SER A 43 7.81 13.00 -2.90
N HIS A 44 8.21 11.78 -3.29
CA HIS A 44 7.37 10.59 -3.38
C HIS A 44 7.78 9.58 -2.30
N ILE A 45 6.79 8.88 -1.75
CA ILE A 45 7.01 7.84 -0.75
C ILE A 45 6.83 6.50 -1.43
N PHE A 46 7.85 5.67 -1.38
CA PHE A 46 7.82 4.28 -1.83
C PHE A 46 7.91 3.37 -0.60
N PHE A 47 7.09 2.34 -0.56
CA PHE A 47 7.01 1.37 0.53
C PHE A 47 6.33 0.09 0.03
N GLU A 48 6.21 -0.92 0.88
CA GLU A 48 5.53 -2.17 0.59
C GLU A 48 4.28 -2.32 1.48
N LEU A 49 3.26 -2.98 0.95
CA LEU A 49 2.12 -3.49 1.72
C LEU A 49 2.27 -5.00 1.78
N VAL A 50 2.27 -5.53 2.99
CA VAL A 50 2.49 -6.96 3.24
C VAL A 50 1.25 -7.60 3.85
N GLU A 51 0.97 -8.82 3.41
CA GLU A 51 0.01 -9.72 4.04
C GLU A 51 0.81 -10.74 4.84
N LYS A 52 0.51 -10.86 6.13
CA LYS A 52 1.14 -11.86 7.01
C LYS A 52 0.15 -12.96 7.32
N ASN A 53 0.63 -14.20 7.27
CA ASN A 53 -0.16 -15.33 7.72
C ASN A 53 -0.47 -15.21 9.22
N THR A 54 -1.73 -15.42 9.59
CA THR A 54 -2.19 -15.18 10.97
C THR A 54 -1.51 -16.10 11.99
N GLN A 55 -1.19 -17.34 11.59
CA GLN A 55 -0.60 -18.36 12.45
C GLN A 55 0.92 -18.27 12.48
N SER A 56 1.58 -18.36 11.31
CA SER A 56 3.04 -18.44 11.24
C SER A 56 3.75 -17.10 11.38
N LYS A 57 3.02 -15.97 11.25
CA LYS A 57 3.55 -14.60 11.19
C LYS A 57 4.49 -14.32 10.01
N LEU A 58 4.64 -15.27 9.09
CA LEU A 58 5.44 -15.10 7.87
C LEU A 58 4.68 -14.25 6.85
N ILE A 59 5.42 -13.52 6.02
CA ILE A 59 4.85 -12.77 4.90
C ILE A 59 4.36 -13.75 3.84
N GLU A 60 3.06 -13.73 3.57
CA GLU A 60 2.40 -14.55 2.55
C GLU A 60 2.44 -13.87 1.18
N ALA A 61 2.18 -12.56 1.15
CA ALA A 61 2.24 -11.75 -0.05
C ALA A 61 2.76 -10.34 0.23
N LYS A 62 3.33 -9.71 -0.79
CA LYS A 62 3.69 -8.29 -0.74
C LYS A 62 3.56 -7.62 -2.09
N ILE A 63 3.30 -6.32 -2.08
CA ILE A 63 3.27 -5.49 -3.28
C ILE A 63 3.87 -4.11 -3.00
N GLY A 64 4.56 -3.54 -4.00
CA GLY A 64 5.14 -2.20 -3.90
C GLY A 64 4.10 -1.11 -4.11
N LEU A 65 4.23 -0.02 -3.35
CA LEU A 65 3.34 1.13 -3.38
C LEU A 65 4.11 2.41 -3.62
N VAL A 66 3.41 3.38 -4.21
CA VAL A 66 3.87 4.77 -4.28
C VAL A 66 2.75 5.71 -3.87
N ILE A 67 3.09 6.66 -2.99
CA ILE A 67 2.32 7.88 -2.78
C ILE A 67 3.06 9.01 -3.48
N PHE A 68 2.47 9.54 -4.54
CA PHE A 68 3.01 10.72 -5.23
C PHE A 68 2.85 11.99 -4.38
N ALA A 69 3.66 13.00 -4.66
CA ALA A 69 3.76 14.21 -3.83
C ALA A 69 2.42 14.94 -3.69
N ARG A 70 1.64 14.98 -4.77
CA ARG A 70 0.31 15.58 -4.79
C ARG A 70 -0.66 14.86 -3.85
N ASN A 71 -0.71 13.53 -3.94
CA ASN A 71 -1.61 12.69 -3.14
C ASN A 71 -1.18 12.67 -1.67
N LYS A 72 0.12 12.75 -1.39
CA LYS A 72 0.67 12.83 -0.02
C LYS A 72 0.02 13.96 0.79
N VAL A 73 -0.14 15.15 0.19
CA VAL A 73 -0.75 16.30 0.87
C VAL A 73 -2.21 16.01 1.21
N GLN A 74 -2.95 15.41 0.29
CA GLN A 74 -4.37 15.09 0.48
C GLN A 74 -4.57 14.01 1.55
N ILE A 75 -3.79 12.92 1.48
CA ILE A 75 -3.82 11.84 2.46
C ILE A 75 -3.47 12.38 3.86
N ASN A 76 -2.39 13.16 3.98
CA ASN A 76 -2.02 13.75 5.26
C ASN A 76 -3.11 14.68 5.82
N LYS A 77 -3.79 15.45 4.95
CA LYS A 77 -4.90 16.29 5.37
C LYS A 77 -6.05 15.44 5.90
N LEU A 78 -6.45 14.40 5.16
CA LEU A 78 -7.52 13.47 5.55
C LEU A 78 -7.24 12.83 6.91
N LEU A 79 -6.02 12.35 7.12
CA LEU A 79 -5.58 11.73 8.37
C LEU A 79 -5.54 12.70 9.55
N LYS A 80 -5.23 13.98 9.32
CA LYS A 80 -5.25 15.01 10.37
C LYS A 80 -6.66 15.44 10.77
N THR A 81 -7.62 15.34 9.85
CA THR A 81 -9.01 15.75 10.08
C THR A 81 -9.91 14.63 10.63
N SER A 82 -9.46 13.39 10.66
CA SER A 82 -10.22 12.28 11.25
C SER A 82 -10.24 12.35 12.79
N ASP A 83 -11.30 11.84 13.41
CA ASP A 83 -11.60 11.92 14.85
C ASP A 83 -10.56 11.27 15.80
N ASN A 84 -9.47 10.74 15.28
CA ASN A 84 -8.23 10.48 16.00
C ASN A 84 -7.09 10.59 15.00
N ALA A 85 -6.43 11.75 14.96
CA ALA A 85 -5.36 11.97 14.00
C ALA A 85 -4.23 10.96 14.19
N PHE A 86 -3.78 10.36 13.09
CA PHE A 86 -2.64 9.45 13.09
C PHE A 86 -1.75 9.68 11.87
N GLU A 87 -0.53 9.15 11.94
CA GLU A 87 0.43 9.21 10.84
C GLU A 87 0.73 7.82 10.31
N LEU A 88 0.95 7.73 9.00
CA LEU A 88 1.43 6.50 8.38
C LEU A 88 2.87 6.23 8.83
N LYS A 89 3.12 4.99 9.25
CA LYS A 89 4.42 4.47 9.70
C LYS A 89 4.46 2.98 9.44
N ASP A 90 5.62 2.36 9.67
CA ASP A 90 5.74 0.90 9.61
C ASP A 90 4.90 0.20 10.69
N ASP A 91 4.59 -1.06 10.43
CA ASP A 91 3.89 -1.98 11.34
C ASP A 91 2.46 -1.57 11.71
N ILE A 92 1.78 -0.80 10.86
CA ILE A 92 0.35 -0.52 10.99
C ILE A 92 -0.43 -1.17 9.84
N GLU A 93 -1.57 -1.77 10.17
CA GLU A 93 -2.49 -2.30 9.17
C GLU A 93 -3.39 -1.18 8.62
N VAL A 94 -3.42 -1.05 7.30
CA VAL A 94 -4.15 0.00 6.58
C VAL A 94 -5.04 -0.58 5.50
N LYS A 95 -6.00 0.24 5.06
CA LYS A 95 -6.83 -0.03 3.89
C LYS A 95 -6.73 1.14 2.92
N PHE A 96 -6.06 0.92 1.80
CA PHE A 96 -5.83 1.94 0.78
C PHE A 96 -6.75 1.78 -0.42
N SER A 97 -7.19 2.90 -0.97
CA SER A 97 -7.72 2.94 -2.35
C SER A 97 -6.57 3.18 -3.29
N CYS A 98 -6.37 2.26 -4.22
CA CYS A 98 -5.20 2.19 -5.07
C CYS A 98 -5.58 2.01 -6.54
N ARG A 99 -4.83 2.66 -7.43
CA ARG A 99 -4.78 2.28 -8.85
C ARG A 99 -3.72 1.20 -9.04
N VAL A 100 -4.07 0.11 -9.73
CA VAL A 100 -3.10 -0.91 -10.15
C VAL A 100 -2.32 -0.35 -11.34
N ASP A 101 -0.99 -0.40 -11.29
CA ASP A 101 -0.11 0.17 -12.32
C ASP A 101 1.06 -0.76 -12.62
N PHE A 102 1.47 -0.77 -13.89
CA PHE A 102 2.67 -1.44 -14.34
C PHE A 102 3.68 -0.40 -14.85
N TYR A 103 4.81 -0.28 -14.17
CA TYR A 103 5.84 0.68 -14.52
C TYR A 103 6.70 0.13 -15.68
N ALA A 104 6.24 0.36 -16.90
CA ALA A 104 6.81 -0.21 -18.12
C ALA A 104 8.34 -0.02 -18.28
N PRO A 105 8.97 1.12 -17.92
CA PRO A 105 10.44 1.24 -18.03
C PRO A 105 11.23 0.22 -17.19
N HIS A 106 10.68 -0.26 -16.07
CA HIS A 106 11.33 -1.25 -15.20
C HIS A 106 10.63 -2.62 -15.18
N GLY A 107 9.53 -2.79 -15.92
CA GLY A 107 8.79 -4.05 -15.96
C GLY A 107 8.20 -4.46 -14.60
N ALA A 108 7.81 -3.51 -13.76
CA ALA A 108 7.44 -3.77 -12.36
C ALA A 108 5.98 -3.44 -12.04
N MET A 109 5.31 -4.35 -11.34
CA MET A 109 3.97 -4.12 -10.78
C MET A 109 4.06 -3.21 -9.55
N ARG A 110 3.11 -2.27 -9.43
CA ARG A 110 2.96 -1.43 -8.23
C ARG A 110 1.52 -0.97 -8.06
N LEU A 111 1.23 -0.47 -6.87
CA LEU A 111 0.00 0.26 -6.59
C LEU A 111 0.30 1.75 -6.39
N ILE A 112 -0.54 2.60 -6.97
CA ILE A 112 -0.50 4.04 -6.74
C ILE A 112 -1.61 4.35 -5.74
N VAL A 113 -1.24 4.91 -4.58
CA VAL A 113 -2.19 5.22 -3.52
C VAL A 113 -2.93 6.52 -3.84
N GLU A 114 -4.25 6.42 -3.92
CA GLU A 114 -5.16 7.55 -4.18
C GLU A 114 -5.80 8.05 -2.89
N SER A 115 -6.19 7.15 -1.98
CA SER A 115 -6.75 7.52 -0.67
C SER A 115 -6.59 6.41 0.37
N ILE A 116 -7.04 6.65 1.59
CA ILE A 116 -7.03 5.71 2.71
C ILE A 116 -8.39 5.73 3.42
N ASP A 117 -8.80 4.58 3.97
CA ASP A 117 -9.88 4.46 4.94
C ASP A 117 -9.31 4.66 6.37
N PRO A 118 -9.51 5.85 6.98
CA PRO A 118 -8.96 6.14 8.30
C PRO A 118 -9.71 5.36 9.40
N THR A 119 -11.01 5.11 9.22
CA THR A 119 -11.85 4.41 10.20
C THR A 119 -11.42 2.94 10.33
N TYR A 120 -11.14 2.27 9.20
CA TYR A 120 -10.58 0.92 9.21
C TYR A 120 -9.26 0.87 10.00
N THR A 121 -8.34 1.78 9.65
CA THR A 121 -6.99 1.81 10.22
C THR A 121 -7.02 2.09 11.73
N LEU A 122 -7.84 3.05 12.16
CA LEU A 122 -8.05 3.35 13.58
C LEU A 122 -8.66 2.19 14.35
N GLY A 123 -9.60 1.46 13.75
CA GLY A 123 -10.17 0.24 14.33
C GLY A 123 -9.10 -0.83 14.59
N LYS A 124 -8.17 -1.02 13.65
CA LYS A 124 -7.06 -1.97 13.80
C LYS A 124 -6.08 -1.55 14.90
N LEU A 125 -5.68 -0.28 14.93
CA LEU A 125 -4.82 0.27 15.99
C LEU A 125 -5.45 0.12 17.38
N ALA A 126 -6.76 0.38 17.50
CA ALA A 126 -7.49 0.22 18.75
C ALA A 126 -7.49 -1.25 19.22
N LEU A 127 -7.70 -2.20 18.30
CA LEU A 127 -7.68 -3.63 18.60
C LEU A 127 -6.28 -4.11 19.03
N GLU A 128 -5.23 -3.65 18.37
CA GLU A 128 -3.84 -3.96 18.73
C GLU A 128 -3.49 -3.43 20.13
N LYS A 129 -3.90 -2.18 20.43
CA LYS A 129 -3.72 -1.60 21.77
C LYS A 129 -4.43 -2.42 22.85
N GLN A 130 -5.67 -2.84 22.61
CA GLN A 130 -6.41 -3.67 23.57
C GLN A 130 -5.72 -5.02 23.81
N LYS A 131 -5.25 -5.68 22.75
CA LYS A 131 -4.50 -6.95 22.86
C LYS A 131 -3.20 -6.78 23.65
N LEU A 132 -2.48 -5.68 23.41
CA LEU A 132 -1.23 -5.39 24.13
C LEU A 132 -1.49 -5.18 25.63
N ILE A 133 -2.52 -4.39 25.98
CA ILE A 133 -2.90 -4.16 27.37
C ILE A 133 -3.28 -5.49 28.05
N ALA A 134 -4.15 -6.29 27.43
CA ALA A 134 -4.58 -7.57 28.00
C ALA A 134 -3.41 -8.54 28.24
N LYS A 135 -2.44 -8.58 27.32
CA LYS A 135 -1.22 -9.38 27.47
C LYS A 135 -0.39 -8.91 28.67
N LEU A 136 -0.13 -7.61 28.76
CA LEU A 136 0.67 -7.03 29.85
C LEU A 136 0.00 -7.19 31.22
N THR A 137 -1.33 -7.16 31.30
CA THR A 137 -2.08 -7.38 32.55
C THR A 137 -2.09 -8.84 32.99
N ASN A 138 -2.04 -9.81 32.07
CA ASN A 138 -2.01 -11.24 32.38
C ASN A 138 -0.61 -11.78 32.69
N GLU A 139 0.45 -11.08 32.28
CA GLU A 139 1.86 -11.43 32.55
C GLU A 139 2.40 -10.82 33.86
N GLY A 140 1.59 -10.04 34.59
CA GLY A 140 1.89 -9.48 35.92
C GLY A 140 1.06 -10.12 37.02
#